data_AF-A0ABD0RFE5-F1
#
_entry.id   AF-A0ABD0RFE5-F1
#
_cell.length_a   1.000
_cell.length_b   1.000
_cell.length_c   1.000
_cell.angle_alpha   90.00
_cell.angle_beta   90.00
_cell.angle_gamma   90.00
#
_symmetry.space_group_name_H-M   'P 1'
#
loop_
_entity.id
_entity.type
_entity.pdbx_description
1 polymer ?
#
loop_
_entity_poly.entity_id
_entity_poly.type
_entity_poly.pdbx_seq_one_letter_code
_entity_poly.pdbx_strand_id
1 'polypeptide(L)'
;TKETAFIYAVMAAGLVHAVTRSCSAGNMTECSCDMSLLGTGSPTEGWHWGGCSDDIAFGTSFSRRFIENSVKNTSARGEDAL
;
A
#
# COMPACT_ATOMS: atom_id res chain seq x y z
N THR A 1 -11.70 -18.31 10.31
CA THR A 1 -10.77 -19.35 10.84
C THR A 1 -9.34 -18.86 10.68
N LYS A 2 -8.33 -19.59 11.18
CA LYS A 2 -6.90 -19.24 10.95
C LYS A 2 -6.57 -19.13 9.46
N GLU A 3 -7.15 -20.02 8.66
CA GLU A 3 -7.03 -20.02 7.20
C GLU A 3 -7.64 -18.76 6.57
N THR A 4 -8.83 -18.33 7.01
CA THR A 4 -9.45 -17.08 6.55
C THR A 4 -8.58 -15.87 6.87
N ALA A 5 -8.02 -15.80 8.08
CA ALA A 5 -7.15 -14.69 8.49
C ALA A 5 -5.87 -14.63 7.64
N PHE A 6 -5.28 -15.79 7.34
CA PHE A 6 -4.12 -15.88 6.45
C PHE A 6 -4.46 -15.41 5.03
N ILE A 7 -5.56 -15.89 4.46
CA ILE A 7 -6.00 -15.48 3.12
C ILE A 7 -6.25 -13.97 3.07
N TYR A 8 -6.92 -13.41 4.09
CA TYR A 8 -7.15 -11.97 4.20
C TYR A 8 -5.84 -11.17 4.20
N ALA A 9 -4.85 -11.61 4.99
CA ALA A 9 -3.55 -10.96 5.06
C ALA A 9 -2.81 -11.00 3.70
N VAL A 10 -2.79 -12.16 3.03
CA VAL A 10 -2.14 -12.30 1.72
C VAL A 10 -2.85 -11.45 0.66
N MET A 11 -4.19 -11.43 0.65
CA MET A 11 -4.95 -10.58 -0.27
C MET A 11 -4.67 -9.09 -0.02
N ALA A 12 -4.68 -8.65 1.25
CA ALA A 12 -4.37 -7.27 1.60
C ALA A 12 -2.96 -6.86 1.16
N ALA A 13 -1.95 -7.71 1.39
CA ALA A 13 -0.59 -7.48 0.94
C ALA A 13 -0.48 -7.44 -0.60
N GLY A 14 -1.21 -8.32 -1.30
CA GLY A 14 -1.28 -8.33 -2.76
C GLY A 14 -1.84 -7.03 -3.33
N LEU A 15 -2.88 -6.47 -2.71
CA LEU A 15 -3.44 -5.17 -3.09
C LEU A 15 -2.43 -4.04 -2.89
N VAL A 16 -1.74 -3.99 -1.74
CA VAL A 16 -0.69 -2.99 -1.50
C VAL A 16 0.35 -3.06 -2.62
N HIS A 17 0.91 -4.25 -2.85
CA HIS A 17 1.96 -4.44 -3.84
C HIS A 17 1.53 -4.04 -5.27
N ALA A 18 0.36 -4.51 -5.72
CA ALA A 18 -0.12 -4.23 -7.07
C ALA A 18 -0.37 -2.73 -7.30
N VAL A 19 -0.95 -2.06 -6.31
CA VAL A 19 -1.27 -0.63 -6.40
C VAL A 19 0.00 0.20 -6.35
N THR A 20 0.89 -0.01 -5.39
CA THR A 20 2.12 0.80 -5.29
C THR A 20 3.00 0.64 -6.51
N ARG A 21 3.12 -0.58 -7.04
CA ARG A 21 3.85 -0.86 -8.28
C ARG A 21 3.22 -0.16 -9.49
N SER A 22 1.90 -0.10 -9.56
CA SER A 22 1.21 0.61 -10.64
C SER A 22 1.40 2.12 -10.54
N CYS A 23 1.42 2.67 -9.32
CA CYS A 23 1.72 4.08 -9.07
C CYS A 23 3.16 4.43 -9.48
N SER A 24 4.14 3.63 -9.07
CA SER A 24 5.55 3.88 -9.40
C SER A 24 5.89 3.65 -10.88
N ALA A 25 5.15 2.78 -11.56
CA ALA A 25 5.22 2.63 -13.01
C ALA A 25 4.62 3.80 -13.79
N GLY A 26 3.88 4.70 -13.13
CA GLY A 26 3.18 5.82 -13.78
C GLY A 26 1.93 5.39 -14.55
N ASN A 27 1.36 4.22 -14.23
CA ASN A 27 0.15 3.71 -14.90
C ASN A 27 -1.16 4.29 -14.33
N MET A 28 -1.09 5.04 -13.24
CA MET A 28 -2.23 5.59 -12.51
C MET A 28 -2.05 7.10 -12.34
N THR A 29 -3.15 7.86 -12.30
CA THR A 29 -3.12 9.33 -12.16
C THR A 29 -3.40 9.81 -10.73
N GLU A 30 -3.97 8.92 -9.92
CA GLU A 30 -4.46 9.19 -8.58
C GLU A 30 -3.40 9.00 -7.49
N CYS A 31 -2.21 8.53 -7.86
CA CYS A 31 -1.08 8.28 -6.97
C CYS A 31 0.25 8.52 -7.69
N SER A 32 1.33 8.66 -6.92
CA SER A 32 2.69 8.85 -7.43
C SER A 32 3.71 8.03 -6.64
N CYS A 33 4.99 8.15 -6.99
CA CYS A 33 6.08 7.62 -6.18
C CYS A 33 6.16 8.35 -4.82
N ASP A 34 6.77 7.70 -3.84
CA ASP A 34 7.19 8.34 -2.61
C ASP A 34 8.41 9.23 -2.86
N MET A 35 8.27 10.52 -2.51
CA MET A 35 9.28 11.57 -2.68
C MET A 35 10.02 11.89 -1.38
N SER A 36 9.69 11.25 -0.27
CA SER A 36 10.19 11.59 1.08
C SER A 36 11.71 11.54 1.20
N LEU A 37 12.35 10.63 0.46
CA LEU A 37 13.80 10.46 0.46
C LEU A 37 14.47 11.04 -0.78
N LEU A 38 13.74 11.50 -1.80
CA LEU A 38 14.32 11.90 -3.07
C LEU A 38 15.36 13.03 -2.89
N GLY A 39 16.57 12.81 -3.42
CA GLY A 39 17.67 13.79 -3.32
C GLY A 39 18.30 13.90 -1.94
N THR A 40 17.81 13.17 -0.94
CA THR A 40 18.50 12.99 0.34
C THR A 40 19.61 11.94 0.20
N GLY A 41 20.56 11.93 1.12
CA GLY A 41 21.69 11.00 1.08
C GLY A 41 22.90 11.54 1.81
N SER A 42 24.03 10.90 1.59
CA SER A 42 25.30 11.26 2.22
C SER A 42 26.31 11.65 1.15
N PRO A 43 26.55 12.96 0.93
CA PRO A 43 27.56 13.42 -0.01
C PRO A 43 28.96 12.90 0.33
N THR A 44 29.26 12.72 1.62
CA THR A 44 30.56 12.20 2.10
C THR A 44 30.76 10.72 1.84
N GLU A 45 29.68 9.93 1.79
CA GLU A 45 29.73 8.50 1.47
C GLU A 45 29.47 8.22 -0.02
N GLY A 46 29.23 9.27 -0.82
CA GLY A 46 29.09 9.17 -2.27
C GLY A 46 27.80 8.54 -2.76
N TRP A 47 26.72 8.57 -1.97
CA TRP A 47 25.42 8.01 -2.35
C TRP A 47 24.28 8.99 -2.10
N HIS A 48 23.25 8.90 -2.95
CA HIS A 48 22.00 9.63 -2.78
C HIS A 48 20.82 8.75 -3.17
N TRP A 49 19.66 9.01 -2.60
CA TRP A 49 18.39 8.44 -3.02
C TRP A 49 17.99 9.05 -4.37
N GLY A 50 17.48 8.21 -5.26
CA GLY A 50 17.06 8.59 -6.61
C GLY A 50 16.01 7.64 -7.15
N GLY A 51 15.50 7.96 -8.34
CA GLY A 51 14.46 7.18 -9.01
C GLY A 51 13.08 7.39 -8.38
N CYS A 52 12.26 6.34 -8.45
CA CYS A 52 10.87 6.34 -8.01
C CYS A 52 10.67 5.25 -6.96
N SER A 53 10.51 5.66 -5.71
CA SER A 53 10.20 4.74 -4.60
C SER A 53 8.71 4.40 -4.60
N ASP A 54 8.36 3.16 -4.29
CA ASP A 54 6.97 2.72 -4.13
C ASP A 54 6.33 3.41 -2.91
N ASP A 55 5.19 4.08 -3.08
CA ASP A 55 4.44 4.69 -1.97
C ASP A 55 3.60 3.65 -1.21
N ILE A 56 4.27 2.92 -0.29
CA ILE A 56 3.65 1.88 0.55
C ILE A 56 2.57 2.45 1.49
N ALA A 57 2.70 3.71 1.92
CA ALA A 57 1.71 4.34 2.78
C ALA A 57 0.38 4.53 2.04
N PHE A 58 0.44 5.00 0.78
CA PHE A 58 -0.72 5.07 -0.10
C PHE A 58 -1.31 3.68 -0.35
N GLY A 59 -0.50 2.71 -0.76
CA GLY A 59 -0.97 1.35 -1.05
C GLY A 59 -1.64 0.69 0.15
N THR A 60 -1.10 0.87 1.36
CA THR A 60 -1.67 0.34 2.61
C THR A 60 -3.01 1.00 2.93
N SER A 61 -3.10 2.33 2.82
CA SER A 61 -4.35 3.08 3.00
C SER A 61 -5.42 2.65 2.00
N PHE A 62 -5.04 2.48 0.73
CA PHE A 62 -5.91 1.98 -0.31
C PHE A 62 -6.40 0.55 -0.02
N SER A 63 -5.49 -0.37 0.28
CA SER A 63 -5.80 -1.78 0.57
C SER A 63 -6.80 -1.91 1.72
N ARG A 64 -6.58 -1.15 2.81
CA ARG A 64 -7.51 -1.10 3.95
C ARG A 64 -8.91 -0.64 3.52
N ARG A 65 -9.01 0.49 2.83
CA ARG A 65 -10.31 1.04 2.38
C ARG A 65 -11.02 0.13 1.39
N PHE A 66 -10.28 -0.47 0.46
CA PHE A 66 -10.81 -1.39 -0.54
C PHE A 66 -11.47 -2.60 0.13
N ILE A 67 -10.76 -3.22 1.07
CA ILE A 67 -11.28 -4.41 1.75
C ILE A 67 -12.41 -4.04 2.71
N GLU A 68 -12.27 -2.98 3.52
CA GLU A 68 -13.34 -2.52 4.43
C GLU A 68 -14.63 -2.18 3.67
N ASN A 69 -14.54 -1.54 2.51
CA ASN A 69 -15.72 -1.23 1.69
C ASN A 69 -16.32 -2.49 1.04
N SER A 70 -15.51 -3.49 0.70
CA SER A 70 -16.01 -4.78 0.20
C SER A 70 -16.80 -5.54 1.28
N VAL A 71 -16.37 -5.44 2.55
CA VAL A 71 -17.03 -6.07 3.69
C VAL A 71 -18.35 -5.37 4.01
N LYS A 72 -18.43 -4.04 3.91
CA LYS A 72 -19.66 -3.27 4.20
C LYS A 72 -20.84 -3.63 3.30
N ASN A 73 -20.60 -4.09 2.07
CA ASN A 73 -21.66 -4.58 1.18
C ASN A 73 -22.16 -6.00 1.50
N THR A 74 -21.48 -6.73 2.41
CA THR A 74 -21.84 -8.11 2.77
C THR A 74 -22.13 -8.29 4.26
N SER A 75 -21.64 -7.41 5.14
CA SER A 75 -21.87 -7.50 6.58
C SER A 75 -21.62 -6.15 7.29
N ALA A 76 -22.62 -5.26 7.25
CA ALA A 76 -22.77 -4.26 8.30
C ALA A 76 -23.40 -4.89 9.57
N ARG A 77 -22.92 -6.07 9.97
CA ARG A 77 -23.30 -6.72 11.23
C ARG A 77 -22.18 -7.63 11.72
N GLY A 78 -21.22 -7.03 12.43
CA GLY A 78 -20.27 -7.78 13.25
C GLY A 78 -18.95 -7.05 13.45
N GLU A 79 -18.86 -6.31 14.56
CA GLU A 79 -17.67 -6.27 15.44
C GLU A 79 -16.39 -5.66 14.83
N ASP A 80 -15.92 -4.44 15.17
CA ASP A 80 -15.81 -3.78 16.47
C ASP A 80 -15.79 -4.75 17.66
N ALA A 81 -14.97 -5.78 17.57
CA ALA A 81 -14.47 -6.51 18.73
C ALA A 81 -12.95 -6.38 18.76
N LEU A 82 -12.54 -5.36 19.54
CA LEU A 82 -11.19 -4.99 20.01
C LEU A 82 -10.31 -4.18 19.05
#